data_AF-A0A2W6TCM6-F1
#
_entry.id   AF-A0A2W6TCM6-F1
#
_cell.length_a   1.000
_cell.length_b   1.000
_cell.length_c   1.000
_cell.angle_alpha   90.00
_cell.angle_beta   90.00
_cell.angle_gamma   90.00
#
_symmetry.space_group_name_H-M   'P 1'
#
loop_
_entity.id
_entity.type
_entity.pdbx_description
1 polymer ?
#
loop_
_entity_poly.entity_id
_entity_poly.type
_entity_poly.pdbx_seq_one_letter_code
_entity_poly.pdbx_strand_id
1 'polypeptide(L)'
;MTFADLGLSDELLRAVGEAGYSEPTPIQAAAIPPVLMNRDLIGIAQTGTGKTASFVLPMIDVLAHGRARAMMPRSLILEPTRELAAQVAENFEKYGKYHKLSMALLIGGVSMGDQQKALEKGVDVLIATPGRLMDLFGRGKILLSGCSILVIDEADRMLDMGFIPDIEEICAKLPATRQTLLFSATMPAPIKKLADRFLSNPKQVEVARPASTNSAIEQRLVETSSRGKRETLRGLLKADDMKTAIIFSNRKTTVRELTDSLRRHGFAAGQIHGDMEQSERIRELDRFKAGDINILVASDVAARGLDVKGVSHVFNYDVPWHPDDYVHRIGRTGRGGATGKAFTLVTPDDAEAIENIEKLTSTKIERIGGGRVPAAPEAAVEAEEKPRGDRKRASRGRRDREAPPREPPPREERQEAPREAKPARDERPREPAAEPRRRDEAHRRDGRRDEPRRDSGRRDRRAERDDGPDEGWNGPIPSFLEVSFGLAPEA
;
A
#
# COMPACT_ATOMS: atom_id res chain seq x y z
N MET A 1 3.30 -30.65 16.44
CA MET A 1 3.88 -30.52 15.09
C MET A 1 4.83 -29.34 15.14
N THR A 2 6.07 -29.55 14.75
CA THR A 2 7.13 -28.54 14.70
C THR A 2 7.34 -28.05 13.27
N PHE A 3 8.18 -27.04 13.05
CA PHE A 3 8.58 -26.64 11.69
C PHE A 3 9.37 -27.75 10.95
N ALA A 4 10.11 -28.60 11.67
CA ALA A 4 10.86 -29.71 11.07
C ALA A 4 9.92 -30.75 10.42
N ASP A 5 8.71 -30.90 10.95
CA ASP A 5 7.69 -31.82 10.41
C ASP A 5 7.10 -31.34 9.06
N LEU A 6 7.41 -30.11 8.62
CA LEU A 6 6.82 -29.50 7.41
C LEU A 6 7.64 -29.72 6.13
N GLY A 7 8.83 -30.32 6.23
CA GLY A 7 9.69 -30.63 5.07
C GLY A 7 10.53 -29.45 4.55
N LEU A 8 10.82 -28.46 5.40
CA LEU A 8 11.72 -27.35 5.09
C LEU A 8 13.21 -27.76 5.20
N SER A 9 14.10 -27.06 4.49
CA SER A 9 15.56 -27.25 4.58
C SER A 9 16.13 -26.94 5.97
N ASP A 10 17.28 -27.57 6.32
CA ASP A 10 18.01 -27.30 7.56
C ASP A 10 18.41 -25.82 7.68
N GLU A 11 18.79 -25.19 6.56
CA GLU A 11 19.07 -23.76 6.45
C GLU A 11 17.87 -22.89 6.82
N LEU A 12 16.65 -23.24 6.38
CA LEU A 12 15.44 -22.54 6.79
C LEU A 12 15.05 -22.84 8.23
N LEU A 13 15.12 -24.10 8.69
CA LEU A 13 14.82 -24.47 10.07
C LEU A 13 15.70 -23.70 11.06
N ARG A 14 16.99 -23.52 10.71
CA ARG A 14 17.91 -22.64 11.45
C ARG A 14 17.45 -21.18 11.45
N ALA A 15 17.10 -20.62 10.29
CA ALA A 15 16.62 -19.24 10.20
C ALA A 15 15.32 -19.02 11.00
N VAL A 16 14.40 -20.00 10.97
CA VAL A 16 13.13 -20.02 11.72
C VAL A 16 13.36 -20.06 13.24
N GLY A 17 14.31 -20.89 13.70
CA GLY A 17 14.72 -20.93 15.11
C GLY A 17 15.36 -19.60 15.57
N GLU A 18 16.30 -19.06 14.80
CA GLU A 18 16.92 -17.75 15.08
C GLU A 18 15.91 -16.59 14.97
N ALA A 19 14.85 -16.75 14.17
CA ALA A 19 13.73 -15.82 14.04
C ALA A 19 12.79 -15.79 15.27
N GLY A 20 12.94 -16.73 16.21
CA GLY A 20 12.15 -16.87 17.42
C GLY A 20 10.87 -17.71 17.27
N TYR A 21 10.77 -18.54 16.23
CA TYR A 21 9.60 -19.41 16.01
C TYR A 21 9.86 -20.84 16.46
N SER A 22 8.97 -21.37 17.32
CA SER A 22 9.01 -22.75 17.82
C SER A 22 8.02 -23.66 17.10
N GLU A 23 6.77 -23.23 17.00
CA GLU A 23 5.66 -24.01 16.44
C GLU A 23 5.02 -23.28 15.26
N PRO A 24 4.67 -23.99 14.17
CA PRO A 24 3.97 -23.39 13.04
C PRO A 24 2.53 -23.06 13.40
N THR A 25 2.05 -21.90 12.96
CA THR A 25 0.63 -21.55 13.08
C THR A 25 -0.23 -22.47 12.21
N PRO A 26 -1.55 -22.58 12.44
CA PRO A 26 -2.41 -23.49 11.67
C PRO A 26 -2.36 -23.24 10.15
N ILE A 27 -2.20 -21.99 9.71
CA ILE A 27 -2.08 -21.65 8.29
C ILE A 27 -0.71 -22.07 7.72
N GLN A 28 0.36 -21.99 8.52
CA GLN A 28 1.70 -22.44 8.12
C GLN A 28 1.73 -23.97 7.99
N ALA A 29 1.25 -24.69 9.01
CA ALA A 29 1.20 -26.15 9.02
C ALA A 29 0.38 -26.73 7.86
N ALA A 30 -0.73 -26.08 7.51
CA ALA A 30 -1.62 -26.55 6.44
C ALA A 30 -1.22 -26.09 5.03
N ALA A 31 -0.52 -24.96 4.88
CA ALA A 31 -0.15 -24.42 3.56
C ALA A 31 1.28 -24.76 3.10
N ILE A 32 2.27 -24.85 4.01
CA ILE A 32 3.68 -25.07 3.62
C ILE A 32 3.87 -26.39 2.84
N PRO A 33 3.37 -27.56 3.27
CA PRO A 33 3.60 -28.80 2.53
C PRO A 33 2.96 -28.83 1.13
N PRO A 34 1.71 -28.37 0.90
CA PRO A 34 1.17 -28.21 -0.45
C PRO A 34 2.00 -27.29 -1.36
N VAL A 35 2.59 -26.22 -0.82
CA VAL A 35 3.43 -25.30 -1.62
C VAL A 35 4.73 -25.99 -2.03
N LEU A 36 5.39 -26.73 -1.13
CA LEU A 36 6.58 -27.53 -1.45
C LEU A 36 6.27 -28.63 -2.49
N MET A 37 5.04 -29.16 -2.51
CA MET A 37 4.55 -30.10 -3.53
C MET A 37 4.21 -29.43 -4.88
N ASN A 38 4.58 -28.16 -5.09
CA ASN A 38 4.31 -27.37 -6.30
C ASN A 38 2.81 -27.32 -6.68
N ARG A 39 1.91 -27.35 -5.69
CA ARG A 39 0.46 -27.16 -5.90
C ARG A 39 0.06 -25.71 -5.74
N ASP A 40 -0.93 -25.28 -6.51
CA ASP A 40 -1.64 -24.02 -6.27
C ASP A 40 -2.38 -24.07 -4.94
N LEU A 41 -2.60 -22.90 -4.33
CA LEU A 41 -3.19 -22.80 -2.99
C LEU A 41 -4.10 -21.58 -2.87
N ILE A 42 -5.23 -21.75 -2.17
CA ILE A 42 -6.07 -20.66 -1.67
C ILE A 42 -5.99 -20.70 -0.14
N GLY A 43 -5.30 -19.72 0.46
CA GLY A 43 -5.13 -19.57 1.90
C GLY A 43 -6.06 -18.52 2.48
N ILE A 44 -7.13 -18.95 3.13
CA ILE A 44 -8.11 -18.08 3.80
C ILE A 44 -7.72 -17.95 5.26
N ALA A 45 -7.14 -16.81 5.63
CA ALA A 45 -6.76 -16.49 7.00
C ALA A 45 -6.61 -14.97 7.23
N GLN A 46 -6.93 -14.51 8.43
CA GLN A 46 -6.78 -13.10 8.81
C GLN A 46 -5.31 -12.67 8.90
N THR A 47 -5.05 -11.36 8.84
CA THR A 47 -3.70 -10.79 9.04
C THR A 47 -3.15 -11.17 10.41
N GLY A 48 -1.83 -11.36 10.52
CA GLY A 48 -1.18 -11.73 11.78
C GLY A 48 -1.27 -13.21 12.17
N THR A 49 -1.99 -14.04 11.40
CA THR A 49 -2.02 -15.51 11.57
C THR A 49 -0.74 -16.21 11.07
N GLY A 50 0.22 -15.48 10.48
CA GLY A 50 1.47 -16.04 9.97
C GLY A 50 1.49 -16.36 8.47
N LYS A 51 0.51 -15.87 7.69
CA LYS A 51 0.41 -16.03 6.23
C LYS A 51 1.72 -15.82 5.48
N THR A 52 2.44 -14.72 5.76
CA THR A 52 3.70 -14.38 5.08
C THR A 52 4.73 -15.52 5.14
N ALA A 53 4.94 -16.13 6.31
CA ALA A 53 5.86 -17.27 6.41
C ALA A 53 5.33 -18.53 5.71
N SER A 54 4.00 -18.65 5.54
CA SER A 54 3.36 -19.78 4.85
C SER A 54 3.67 -19.84 3.36
N PHE A 55 4.01 -18.70 2.73
CA PHE A 55 4.47 -18.65 1.34
C PHE A 55 5.95 -18.32 1.19
N VAL A 56 6.53 -17.46 2.04
CA VAL A 56 7.95 -17.07 1.94
C VAL A 56 8.88 -18.24 2.25
N LEU A 57 8.62 -19.04 3.29
CA LEU A 57 9.48 -20.18 3.64
C LEU A 57 9.57 -21.20 2.50
N PRO A 58 8.47 -21.82 2.03
CA PRO A 58 8.57 -22.81 0.95
C PRO A 58 9.03 -22.20 -0.39
N MET A 59 8.78 -20.91 -0.65
CA MET A 59 9.33 -20.23 -1.83
C MET A 59 10.87 -20.17 -1.77
N ILE A 60 11.47 -19.93 -0.61
CA ILE A 60 12.94 -19.90 -0.47
C ILE A 60 13.53 -21.27 -0.82
N ASP A 61 12.98 -22.37 -0.31
CA ASP A 61 13.46 -23.73 -0.62
C ASP A 61 13.31 -24.08 -2.11
N VAL A 62 12.16 -23.78 -2.72
CA VAL A 62 11.92 -24.02 -4.14
C VAL A 62 12.86 -23.17 -5.01
N LEU A 63 13.19 -21.95 -4.61
CA LEU A 63 14.08 -21.07 -5.36
C LEU A 63 15.58 -21.29 -5.08
N ALA A 64 15.95 -21.90 -3.95
CA ALA A 64 17.34 -22.18 -3.57
C ALA A 64 18.13 -22.88 -4.69
N HIS A 65 17.42 -23.72 -5.46
CA HIS A 65 17.92 -24.35 -6.67
C HIS A 65 17.63 -23.46 -7.89
N GLY A 66 18.65 -22.78 -8.42
CA GLY A 66 18.54 -22.01 -9.66
C GLY A 66 19.48 -20.81 -9.71
N ARG A 67 19.28 -19.93 -10.70
CA ARG A 67 19.97 -18.63 -10.78
C ARG A 67 19.04 -17.56 -11.34
N ALA A 68 19.03 -16.41 -10.69
CA ALA A 68 18.45 -15.17 -11.22
C ALA A 68 18.97 -14.84 -12.63
N ARG A 69 18.14 -14.15 -13.41
CA ARG A 69 18.47 -13.63 -14.74
C ARG A 69 18.15 -12.14 -14.78
N ALA A 70 18.97 -11.35 -15.47
CA ALA A 70 18.75 -9.92 -15.64
C ALA A 70 17.33 -9.65 -16.18
N MET A 71 16.62 -8.72 -15.54
CA MET A 71 15.26 -8.29 -15.86
C MET A 71 14.17 -9.37 -15.78
N MET A 72 14.48 -10.60 -15.35
CA MET A 72 13.59 -11.76 -15.46
C MET A 72 13.48 -12.48 -14.10
N PRO A 73 12.55 -12.04 -13.23
CA PRO A 73 12.33 -12.65 -11.92
C PRO A 73 11.83 -14.11 -12.04
N ARG A 74 12.11 -14.90 -11.00
CA ARG A 74 11.66 -16.30 -10.90
C ARG A 74 10.37 -16.45 -10.08
N SER A 75 10.13 -15.55 -9.14
CA SER A 75 8.84 -15.41 -8.46
C SER A 75 8.38 -13.95 -8.38
N LEU A 76 7.07 -13.79 -8.22
CA LEU A 76 6.41 -12.51 -8.01
C LEU A 76 5.46 -12.60 -6.82
N ILE A 77 5.56 -11.66 -5.90
CA ILE A 77 4.64 -11.44 -4.78
C ILE A 77 3.94 -10.11 -5.01
N LEU A 78 2.62 -10.15 -5.19
CA LEU A 78 1.77 -8.98 -5.31
C LEU A 78 1.18 -8.60 -3.95
N GLU A 79 1.35 -7.33 -3.61
CA GLU A 79 0.96 -6.74 -2.32
C GLU A 79 0.12 -5.48 -2.54
N PRO A 80 -0.97 -5.25 -1.78
CA PRO A 80 -1.86 -4.10 -1.99
C PRO A 80 -1.21 -2.76 -1.65
N THR A 81 -0.27 -2.72 -0.70
CA THR A 81 0.37 -1.47 -0.26
C THR A 81 1.89 -1.58 -0.21
N ARG A 82 2.55 -0.41 -0.23
CA ARG A 82 4.01 -0.30 -0.15
C ARG A 82 4.56 -0.82 1.18
N GLU A 83 3.77 -0.68 2.25
CA GLU A 83 4.16 -1.05 3.61
C GLU A 83 4.13 -2.56 3.79
N LEU A 84 3.11 -3.22 3.26
CA LEU A 84 3.01 -4.69 3.30
C LEU A 84 4.12 -5.31 2.44
N ALA A 85 4.35 -4.76 1.24
CA ALA A 85 5.48 -5.13 0.41
C ALA A 85 6.85 -4.98 1.11
N ALA A 86 7.06 -3.89 1.87
CA ALA A 86 8.27 -3.73 2.69
C ALA A 86 8.35 -4.76 3.84
N GLN A 87 7.23 -5.04 4.53
CA GLN A 87 7.19 -6.07 5.58
C GLN A 87 7.47 -7.47 5.03
N VAL A 88 6.99 -7.82 3.84
CA VAL A 88 7.30 -9.09 3.20
C VAL A 88 8.76 -9.15 2.76
N ALA A 89 9.35 -8.04 2.32
CA ALA A 89 10.78 -7.95 2.04
C ALA A 89 11.64 -8.16 3.31
N GLU A 90 11.31 -7.52 4.43
CA GLU A 90 11.97 -7.72 5.73
C GLU A 90 11.88 -9.19 6.20
N ASN A 91 10.70 -9.81 6.06
CA ASN A 91 10.51 -11.23 6.37
C ASN A 91 11.32 -12.15 5.44
N PHE A 92 11.38 -11.83 4.14
CA PHE A 92 12.20 -12.56 3.17
C PHE A 92 13.69 -12.49 3.53
N GLU A 93 14.23 -11.33 3.87
CA GLU A 93 15.62 -11.19 4.32
C GLU A 93 15.88 -11.95 5.63
N LYS A 94 14.93 -11.89 6.58
CA LYS A 94 15.00 -12.60 7.87
C LYS A 94 15.08 -14.12 7.69
N TYR A 95 14.24 -14.70 6.82
CA TYR A 95 14.19 -16.16 6.61
C TYR A 95 15.25 -16.63 5.60
N GLY A 96 15.56 -15.80 4.60
CA GLY A 96 16.54 -16.06 3.56
C GLY A 96 18.00 -15.91 4.02
N LYS A 97 18.27 -15.64 5.30
CA LYS A 97 19.61 -15.40 5.87
C LYS A 97 20.69 -16.42 5.45
N TYR A 98 20.32 -17.69 5.28
CA TYR A 98 21.22 -18.78 4.90
C TYR A 98 21.19 -19.13 3.40
N HIS A 99 20.42 -18.38 2.60
CA HIS A 99 20.19 -18.60 1.18
C HIS A 99 20.77 -17.46 0.34
N LYS A 100 21.41 -17.79 -0.80
CA LYS A 100 21.97 -16.81 -1.74
C LYS A 100 20.94 -16.35 -2.78
N LEU A 101 19.76 -15.97 -2.33
CA LEU A 101 18.67 -15.48 -3.19
C LEU A 101 18.70 -13.96 -3.28
N SER A 102 18.38 -13.46 -4.46
CA SER A 102 18.31 -12.03 -4.77
C SER A 102 16.86 -11.53 -4.80
N MET A 103 16.60 -10.36 -4.23
CA MET A 103 15.27 -9.77 -4.11
C MET A 103 15.24 -8.31 -4.58
N ALA A 104 14.11 -7.87 -5.16
CA ALA A 104 13.82 -6.46 -5.36
C ALA A 104 12.39 -6.08 -4.96
N LEU A 105 12.24 -4.84 -4.52
CA LEU A 105 10.99 -4.24 -4.04
C LEU A 105 10.52 -3.14 -5.01
N LEU A 106 9.45 -3.42 -5.76
CA LEU A 106 8.85 -2.52 -6.75
C LEU A 106 7.61 -1.81 -6.19
N ILE A 107 7.88 -0.74 -5.43
CA ILE A 107 6.86 0.09 -4.80
C ILE A 107 6.89 1.53 -5.33
N GLY A 108 5.72 2.19 -5.32
CA GLY A 108 5.62 3.63 -5.60
C GLY A 108 6.41 4.49 -4.60
N GLY A 109 6.69 5.76 -4.96
CA GLY A 109 7.35 6.71 -4.05
C GLY A 109 8.84 6.45 -3.78
N VAL A 110 9.43 5.43 -4.41
CA VAL A 110 10.87 5.14 -4.38
C VAL A 110 11.47 5.32 -5.78
N SER A 111 12.76 5.70 -5.82
CA SER A 111 13.58 5.90 -7.01
C SER A 111 13.42 4.80 -8.05
N MET A 112 12.96 5.17 -9.25
CA MET A 112 12.88 4.27 -10.40
C MET A 112 14.25 3.76 -10.83
N GLY A 113 15.29 4.59 -10.72
CA GLY A 113 16.64 4.23 -11.15
C GLY A 113 17.23 3.09 -10.32
N ASP A 114 16.93 3.05 -9.03
CA ASP A 114 17.49 2.02 -8.14
C ASP A 114 16.70 0.70 -8.24
N GLN A 115 15.38 0.78 -8.47
CA GLN A 115 14.56 -0.37 -8.85
C GLN A 115 15.01 -0.97 -10.19
N GLN A 116 15.30 -0.15 -11.21
CA GLN A 116 15.82 -0.62 -12.49
C GLN A 116 17.20 -1.28 -12.34
N LYS A 117 18.15 -0.67 -11.60
CA LYS A 117 19.47 -1.27 -11.32
C LYS A 117 19.38 -2.61 -10.59
N ALA A 118 18.39 -2.79 -9.71
CA ALA A 118 18.17 -4.06 -9.02
C ALA A 118 17.71 -5.14 -10.01
N LEU A 119 16.73 -4.83 -10.87
CA LEU A 119 16.28 -5.72 -11.94
C LEU A 119 17.40 -6.07 -12.94
N GLU A 120 18.24 -5.10 -13.32
CA GLU A 120 19.35 -5.29 -14.26
C GLU A 120 20.41 -6.27 -13.75
N LYS A 121 20.62 -6.36 -12.43
CA LYS A 121 21.50 -7.38 -11.81
C LYS A 121 20.91 -8.79 -11.88
N GLY A 122 19.60 -8.90 -12.09
CA GLY A 122 18.82 -10.12 -11.92
C GLY A 122 18.34 -10.30 -10.48
N VAL A 123 17.12 -10.79 -10.36
CA VAL A 123 16.46 -11.09 -9.08
C VAL A 123 15.83 -12.48 -9.12
N ASP A 124 15.82 -13.19 -8.00
CA ASP A 124 15.04 -14.43 -7.86
C ASP A 124 13.60 -14.08 -7.46
N VAL A 125 13.45 -13.23 -6.43
CA VAL A 125 12.15 -12.83 -5.86
C VAL A 125 11.83 -11.38 -6.17
N LEU A 126 10.64 -11.13 -6.68
CA LEU A 126 10.13 -9.78 -6.89
C LEU A 126 8.92 -9.51 -6.00
N ILE A 127 8.97 -8.46 -5.18
CA ILE A 127 7.85 -8.04 -4.33
C ILE A 127 7.34 -6.70 -4.88
N ALA A 128 6.07 -6.59 -5.23
CA ALA A 128 5.57 -5.45 -5.99
C ALA A 128 4.13 -5.03 -5.66
N THR A 129 3.88 -3.72 -5.73
CA THR A 129 2.51 -3.19 -5.84
C THR A 129 2.07 -3.19 -7.32
N PRO A 130 0.84 -3.63 -7.68
CA PRO A 130 0.42 -3.84 -9.07
C PRO A 130 0.75 -2.69 -10.04
N GLY A 131 0.35 -1.46 -9.72
CA GLY A 131 0.59 -0.30 -10.59
C GLY A 131 2.07 0.03 -10.85
N ARG A 132 2.98 -0.22 -9.89
CA ARG A 132 4.43 -0.01 -10.10
C ARG A 132 5.04 -1.14 -10.93
N LEU A 133 4.55 -2.36 -10.79
CA LEU A 133 4.96 -3.48 -11.65
C LEU A 133 4.58 -3.19 -13.12
N MET A 134 3.34 -2.78 -13.35
CA MET A 134 2.84 -2.51 -14.70
C MET A 134 3.52 -1.31 -15.37
N ASP A 135 3.86 -0.25 -14.62
CA ASP A 135 4.66 0.88 -15.13
C ASP A 135 6.06 0.43 -15.60
N LEU A 136 6.75 -0.42 -14.84
CA LEU A 136 8.06 -0.95 -15.25
C LEU A 136 7.94 -1.98 -16.39
N PHE A 137 6.89 -2.79 -16.42
CA PHE A 137 6.62 -3.73 -17.51
C PHE A 137 6.33 -3.00 -18.83
N GLY A 138 5.46 -1.99 -18.82
CA GLY A 138 5.14 -1.17 -20.00
C GLY A 138 6.35 -0.41 -20.57
N ARG A 139 7.34 -0.09 -19.73
CA ARG A 139 8.63 0.51 -20.14
C ARG A 139 9.67 -0.51 -20.65
N GLY A 140 9.32 -1.79 -20.75
CA GLY A 140 10.25 -2.87 -21.12
C GLY A 140 11.38 -3.07 -20.10
N LYS A 141 11.16 -2.72 -18.82
CA LYS A 141 12.16 -2.85 -17.75
C LYS A 141 12.07 -4.16 -16.95
N ILE A 142 11.18 -5.07 -17.36
CA ILE A 142 11.00 -6.37 -16.73
C ILE A 142 10.34 -7.34 -17.71
N LEU A 143 10.76 -8.61 -17.67
CA LEU A 143 10.25 -9.73 -18.44
C LEU A 143 9.64 -10.77 -17.50
N LEU A 144 8.31 -10.84 -17.45
CA LEU A 144 7.58 -11.74 -16.55
C LEU A 144 7.62 -13.22 -16.98
N SER A 145 8.17 -13.53 -18.15
CA SER A 145 8.20 -14.88 -18.74
C SER A 145 9.07 -15.90 -17.99
N GLY A 146 9.94 -15.47 -17.08
CA GLY A 146 10.71 -16.36 -16.20
C GLY A 146 10.03 -16.72 -14.88
N CYS A 147 8.86 -16.14 -14.58
CA CYS A 147 8.22 -16.25 -13.28
C CYS A 147 7.43 -17.55 -13.15
N SER A 148 7.96 -18.50 -12.35
CA SER A 148 7.36 -19.82 -12.11
C SER A 148 6.48 -19.88 -10.85
N ILE A 149 6.55 -18.88 -9.97
CA ILE A 149 5.72 -18.79 -8.75
C ILE A 149 5.07 -17.40 -8.67
N LEU A 150 3.76 -17.34 -8.59
CA LEU A 150 2.98 -16.14 -8.31
C LEU A 150 2.36 -16.23 -6.91
N VAL A 151 2.49 -15.17 -6.12
CA VAL A 151 1.75 -14.98 -4.86
C VAL A 151 0.91 -13.72 -4.97
N ILE A 152 -0.34 -13.80 -4.52
CA ILE A 152 -1.27 -12.68 -4.38
C ILE A 152 -1.68 -12.65 -2.90
N ASP A 153 -1.07 -11.82 -2.05
CA ASP A 153 -1.50 -11.67 -0.64
C ASP A 153 -2.49 -10.52 -0.48
N GLU A 154 -3.37 -10.67 0.52
CA GLU A 154 -4.48 -9.77 0.83
C GLU A 154 -5.29 -9.39 -0.42
N ALA A 155 -5.67 -10.42 -1.19
CA ALA A 155 -6.37 -10.26 -2.47
C ALA A 155 -7.69 -9.48 -2.32
N ASP A 156 -8.43 -9.67 -1.22
CA ASP A 156 -9.61 -8.89 -0.86
C ASP A 156 -9.32 -7.38 -0.71
N ARG A 157 -8.20 -7.00 -0.10
CA ARG A 157 -7.77 -5.59 -0.05
C ARG A 157 -7.38 -5.04 -1.42
N MET A 158 -6.82 -5.86 -2.30
CA MET A 158 -6.58 -5.45 -3.69
C MET A 158 -7.88 -5.23 -4.46
N LEU A 159 -8.96 -5.97 -4.15
CA LEU A 159 -10.31 -5.67 -4.64
C LEU A 159 -10.82 -4.31 -4.14
N ASP A 160 -10.69 -4.00 -2.85
CA ASP A 160 -11.11 -2.71 -2.29
C ASP A 160 -10.41 -1.51 -2.94
N MET A 161 -9.14 -1.69 -3.29
CA MET A 161 -8.30 -0.68 -3.93
C MET A 161 -8.52 -0.59 -5.44
N GLY A 162 -9.38 -1.44 -6.01
CA GLY A 162 -9.71 -1.46 -7.44
C GLY A 162 -8.65 -2.11 -8.33
N PHE A 163 -7.67 -2.84 -7.76
CA PHE A 163 -6.55 -3.43 -8.50
C PHE A 163 -6.87 -4.76 -9.19
N ILE A 164 -8.12 -5.27 -9.13
CA ILE A 164 -8.47 -6.54 -9.81
C ILE A 164 -8.14 -6.51 -11.31
N PRO A 165 -8.49 -5.47 -12.11
CA PRO A 165 -8.10 -5.41 -13.51
C PRO A 165 -6.58 -5.48 -13.72
N ASP A 166 -5.79 -4.79 -12.88
CA ASP A 166 -4.32 -4.83 -12.94
C ASP A 166 -3.80 -6.25 -12.66
N ILE A 167 -4.36 -6.95 -11.67
CA ILE A 167 -3.98 -8.34 -11.36
C ILE A 167 -4.38 -9.28 -12.50
N GLU A 168 -5.57 -9.13 -13.08
CA GLU A 168 -5.99 -9.93 -14.23
C GLU A 168 -5.05 -9.73 -15.42
N GLU A 169 -4.56 -8.49 -15.65
CA GLU A 169 -3.57 -8.23 -16.69
C GLU A 169 -2.21 -8.85 -16.34
N ILE A 170 -1.68 -8.66 -15.13
CA ILE A 170 -0.42 -9.26 -14.67
C ILE A 170 -0.45 -10.79 -14.83
N CYS A 171 -1.52 -11.44 -14.38
CA CYS A 171 -1.74 -12.88 -14.50
C CYS A 171 -1.79 -13.37 -15.96
N ALA A 172 -2.19 -12.52 -16.91
CA ALA A 172 -2.19 -12.79 -18.34
C ALA A 172 -0.84 -12.51 -19.04
N LYS A 173 0.07 -11.75 -18.43
CA LYS A 173 1.46 -11.58 -18.91
C LYS A 173 2.42 -12.64 -18.36
N LEU A 174 2.03 -13.34 -17.29
CA LEU A 174 2.80 -14.42 -16.66
C LEU A 174 2.66 -15.74 -17.44
N PRO A 175 3.64 -16.66 -17.34
CA PRO A 175 3.54 -18.01 -17.91
C PRO A 175 2.26 -18.74 -17.45
N ALA A 176 1.64 -19.48 -18.37
CA ALA A 176 0.49 -20.33 -18.04
C ALA A 176 0.87 -21.50 -17.11
N THR A 177 2.05 -22.08 -17.32
CA THR A 177 2.64 -23.10 -16.43
C THR A 177 3.43 -22.42 -15.32
N ARG A 178 2.79 -22.19 -14.18
CA ARG A 178 3.37 -21.63 -12.96
C ARG A 178 2.60 -22.18 -11.75
N GLN A 179 3.19 -22.11 -10.57
CA GLN A 179 2.46 -22.22 -9.31
C GLN A 179 1.82 -20.87 -8.97
N THR A 180 0.56 -20.86 -8.55
CA THR A 180 -0.13 -19.65 -8.06
C THR A 180 -0.70 -19.86 -6.66
N LEU A 181 -0.32 -18.98 -5.73
CA LEU A 181 -0.77 -18.96 -4.34
C LEU A 181 -1.59 -17.69 -4.10
N LEU A 182 -2.86 -17.83 -3.70
CA LEU A 182 -3.74 -16.71 -3.37
C LEU A 182 -4.02 -16.72 -1.87
N PHE A 183 -3.73 -15.61 -1.19
CA PHE A 183 -4.00 -15.42 0.22
C PHE A 183 -4.98 -14.25 0.42
N SER A 184 -5.96 -14.45 1.30
CA SER A 184 -7.04 -13.48 1.53
C SER A 184 -7.61 -13.67 2.93
N ALA A 185 -8.21 -12.63 3.53
CA ALA A 185 -8.98 -12.80 4.77
C ALA A 185 -10.42 -13.25 4.47
N THR A 186 -10.94 -12.90 3.29
CA THR A 186 -12.30 -13.17 2.81
C THR A 186 -12.30 -13.67 1.36
N MET A 187 -13.38 -14.34 0.94
CA MET A 187 -13.56 -14.83 -0.45
C MET A 187 -14.87 -14.32 -1.08
N PRO A 188 -15.00 -13.01 -1.31
CA PRO A 188 -16.15 -12.48 -2.06
C PRO A 188 -16.11 -12.94 -3.53
N ALA A 189 -17.25 -12.88 -4.21
CA ALA A 189 -17.41 -13.42 -5.57
C ALA A 189 -16.34 -12.94 -6.59
N PRO A 190 -15.85 -11.69 -6.59
CA PRO A 190 -14.75 -11.28 -7.48
C PRO A 190 -13.43 -12.01 -7.22
N ILE A 191 -13.07 -12.24 -5.95
CA ILE A 191 -11.85 -12.98 -5.58
C ILE A 191 -11.99 -14.46 -5.91
N LYS A 192 -13.19 -15.03 -5.71
CA LYS A 192 -13.47 -16.40 -6.16
C LYS A 192 -13.31 -16.53 -7.68
N LYS A 193 -13.89 -15.60 -8.46
CA LYS A 193 -13.76 -15.58 -9.93
C LYS A 193 -12.30 -15.41 -10.38
N LEU A 194 -11.52 -14.59 -9.69
CA LEU A 194 -10.08 -14.44 -9.92
C LEU A 194 -9.34 -15.77 -9.68
N ALA A 195 -9.67 -16.45 -8.57
CA ALA A 195 -9.08 -17.75 -8.23
C ALA A 195 -9.43 -18.83 -9.27
N ASP A 196 -10.72 -18.98 -9.58
CA ASP A 196 -11.25 -19.95 -10.56
C ASP A 196 -10.66 -19.75 -11.98
N ARG A 197 -10.22 -18.52 -12.31
CA ARG A 197 -9.63 -18.17 -13.61
C ARG A 197 -8.11 -18.44 -13.71
N PHE A 198 -7.38 -18.32 -12.61
CA PHE A 198 -5.91 -18.26 -12.63
C PHE A 198 -5.18 -19.30 -11.78
N LEU A 199 -5.89 -20.12 -11.00
CA LEU A 199 -5.34 -21.25 -10.25
C LEU A 199 -5.82 -22.57 -10.83
N SER A 200 -4.97 -23.60 -10.81
CA SER A 200 -5.26 -24.94 -11.32
C SER A 200 -5.34 -25.97 -10.19
N ASN A 201 -6.55 -26.53 -9.98
CA ASN A 201 -6.84 -27.50 -8.92
C ASN A 201 -6.23 -27.13 -7.53
N PRO A 202 -6.48 -25.91 -7.03
CA PRO A 202 -5.79 -25.41 -5.85
C PRO A 202 -6.18 -26.16 -4.58
N LYS A 203 -5.21 -26.36 -3.68
CA LYS A 203 -5.48 -26.77 -2.32
C LYS A 203 -6.07 -25.59 -1.55
N GLN A 204 -7.37 -25.66 -1.23
CA GLN A 204 -7.97 -24.70 -0.31
C GLN A 204 -7.57 -25.04 1.14
N VAL A 205 -7.15 -24.02 1.88
CA VAL A 205 -6.83 -24.04 3.30
C VAL A 205 -7.57 -22.88 3.95
N GLU A 206 -8.47 -23.20 4.86
CA GLU A 206 -9.21 -22.21 5.64
C GLU A 206 -8.90 -22.41 7.11
N VAL A 207 -8.46 -21.34 7.78
CA VAL A 207 -8.13 -21.36 9.21
C VAL A 207 -9.17 -20.54 9.95
N ALA A 208 -9.86 -21.21 10.89
CA ALA A 208 -10.80 -20.57 11.78
C ALA A 208 -10.17 -19.35 12.47
N ARG A 209 -10.94 -18.27 12.59
CA ARG A 209 -10.48 -17.04 13.24
C ARG A 209 -10.00 -17.36 14.67
N PRO A 210 -8.85 -16.81 15.11
CA PRO A 210 -8.53 -16.78 16.53
C PRO A 210 -9.70 -16.19 17.30
N ALA A 211 -10.19 -16.89 18.32
CA ALA A 211 -11.30 -16.40 19.11
C ALA A 211 -10.90 -15.09 19.83
N SER A 212 -11.86 -14.17 19.91
CA SER A 212 -11.83 -12.87 20.59
C SER A 212 -11.05 -11.72 19.93
N THR A 213 -11.73 -10.58 19.82
CA THR A 213 -11.09 -9.28 20.07
C THR A 213 -10.46 -9.31 21.46
N ASN A 214 -9.20 -8.88 21.59
CA ASN A 214 -8.50 -8.94 22.87
C ASN A 214 -9.31 -8.25 23.98
N SER A 215 -9.68 -8.99 25.02
CA SER A 215 -10.52 -8.52 26.13
C SER A 215 -9.89 -7.37 26.94
N ALA A 216 -8.59 -7.12 26.73
CA ALA A 216 -7.89 -5.95 27.25
C ALA A 216 -8.25 -4.61 26.56
N ILE A 217 -9.10 -4.60 25.51
CA ILE A 217 -9.52 -3.40 24.80
C ILE A 217 -10.96 -3.01 25.17
N GLU A 218 -11.11 -1.92 25.92
CA GLU A 218 -12.39 -1.25 26.15
C GLU A 218 -12.87 -0.63 24.82
N GLN A 219 -14.05 -1.03 24.35
CA GLN A 219 -14.61 -0.61 23.07
C GLN A 219 -15.91 0.18 23.27
N ARG A 220 -16.01 1.35 22.63
CA ARG A 220 -17.15 2.27 22.73
C ARG A 220 -17.60 2.74 21.34
N LEU A 221 -18.89 2.67 21.05
CA LEU A 221 -19.51 3.38 19.94
C LEU A 221 -20.00 4.74 20.45
N VAL A 222 -19.60 5.83 19.81
CA VAL A 222 -19.92 7.19 20.22
C VAL A 222 -20.89 7.78 19.21
N GLU A 223 -22.16 7.89 19.58
CA GLU A 223 -23.21 8.36 18.67
C GLU A 223 -23.10 9.87 18.42
N THR A 224 -23.05 10.25 17.14
CA THR A 224 -22.86 11.64 16.71
C THR A 224 -23.45 11.88 15.32
N SER A 225 -23.57 13.15 14.93
CA SER A 225 -23.89 13.53 13.55
C SER A 225 -22.60 13.68 12.73
N SER A 226 -22.70 13.53 11.42
CA SER A 226 -21.56 13.71 10.49
C SER A 226 -20.93 15.11 10.59
N ARG A 227 -21.70 16.12 11.01
CA ARG A 227 -21.20 17.48 11.32
C ARG A 227 -20.55 17.57 12.72
N GLY A 228 -21.10 16.84 13.69
CA GLY A 228 -20.61 16.80 15.08
C GLY A 228 -19.31 16.04 15.29
N LYS A 229 -18.96 15.06 14.42
CA LYS A 229 -17.77 14.20 14.56
C LYS A 229 -16.49 14.93 14.99
N ARG A 230 -16.15 16.08 14.39
CA ARG A 230 -14.93 16.86 14.74
C ARG A 230 -14.97 17.42 16.15
N GLU A 231 -16.13 17.80 16.65
CA GLU A 231 -16.32 18.31 18.02
C GLU A 231 -16.33 17.16 19.02
N THR A 232 -17.09 16.09 18.75
CA THR A 232 -17.10 14.86 19.55
C THR A 232 -15.70 14.31 19.77
N LEU A 233 -14.89 14.19 18.69
CA LEU A 233 -13.50 13.75 18.79
C LEU A 233 -12.66 14.62 19.73
N ARG A 234 -12.73 15.95 19.59
CA ARG A 234 -11.98 16.86 20.47
C ARG A 234 -12.45 16.83 21.92
N GLY A 235 -13.73 16.52 22.16
CA GLY A 235 -14.24 16.26 23.49
C GLY A 235 -13.59 15.03 24.11
N LEU A 236 -13.60 13.90 23.39
CA LEU A 236 -12.97 12.65 23.84
C LEU A 236 -11.46 12.82 24.09
N LEU A 237 -10.74 13.47 23.17
CA LEU A 237 -9.30 13.75 23.29
C LEU A 237 -8.92 14.68 24.46
N LYS A 238 -9.89 15.34 25.11
CA LYS A 238 -9.69 16.16 26.31
C LYS A 238 -10.19 15.51 27.60
N ALA A 239 -11.11 14.56 27.49
CA ALA A 239 -11.78 13.93 28.62
C ALA A 239 -11.03 12.71 29.18
N ASP A 240 -10.23 12.04 28.34
CA ASP A 240 -9.45 10.85 28.73
C ASP A 240 -7.96 11.18 28.95
N ASP A 241 -7.28 10.41 29.81
CA ASP A 241 -5.84 10.55 30.06
C ASP A 241 -5.02 9.89 28.93
N MET A 242 -5.09 10.52 27.76
CA MET A 242 -4.53 10.01 26.52
C MET A 242 -3.04 10.34 26.39
N LYS A 243 -2.20 9.32 26.61
CA LYS A 243 -0.74 9.42 26.40
C LYS A 243 -0.38 9.48 24.91
N THR A 244 -0.92 8.54 24.12
CA THR A 244 -0.71 8.43 22.67
C THR A 244 -1.95 7.87 21.97
N ALA A 245 -2.28 8.39 20.80
CA ALA A 245 -3.44 7.95 20.02
C ALA A 245 -3.20 7.86 18.51
N ILE A 246 -3.92 6.93 17.88
CA ILE A 246 -4.10 6.88 16.42
C ILE A 246 -5.56 7.18 16.10
N ILE A 247 -5.79 8.06 15.13
CA ILE A 247 -7.11 8.47 14.66
C ILE A 247 -7.28 8.02 13.20
N PHE A 248 -8.17 7.07 12.95
CA PHE A 248 -8.42 6.51 11.63
C PHE A 248 -9.58 7.20 10.92
N SER A 249 -9.40 7.54 9.64
CA SER A 249 -10.46 8.01 8.74
C SER A 249 -10.31 7.39 7.36
N ASN A 250 -11.42 7.06 6.71
CA ASN A 250 -11.40 6.29 5.46
C ASN A 250 -10.88 7.12 4.25
N ARG A 251 -10.78 8.46 4.37
CA ARG A 251 -10.39 9.36 3.26
C ARG A 251 -9.18 10.22 3.61
N LYS A 252 -8.19 10.21 2.70
CA LYS A 252 -6.97 11.04 2.77
C LYS A 252 -7.22 12.55 2.90
N THR A 253 -8.32 13.06 2.34
CA THR A 253 -8.73 14.47 2.48
C THR A 253 -9.18 14.78 3.91
N THR A 254 -10.01 13.92 4.49
CA THR A 254 -10.46 14.02 5.88
C THR A 254 -9.29 13.96 6.86
N VAL A 255 -8.31 13.08 6.63
CA VAL A 255 -7.07 13.01 7.43
C VAL A 255 -6.36 14.36 7.51
N ARG A 256 -6.24 15.06 6.37
CA ARG A 256 -5.59 16.37 6.29
C ARG A 256 -6.39 17.45 7.00
N GLU A 257 -7.67 17.60 6.65
CA GLU A 257 -8.59 18.56 7.29
C GLU A 257 -8.67 18.38 8.81
N LEU A 258 -8.68 17.13 9.27
CA LEU A 258 -8.76 16.78 10.68
C LEU A 258 -7.46 17.12 11.41
N THR A 259 -6.30 16.80 10.82
CA THR A 259 -4.99 17.16 11.38
C THR A 259 -4.85 18.68 11.51
N ASP A 260 -5.25 19.43 10.48
CA ASP A 260 -5.23 20.90 10.50
C ASP A 260 -6.25 21.49 11.49
N SER A 261 -7.38 20.82 11.73
CA SER A 261 -8.31 21.20 12.81
C SER A 261 -7.71 20.93 14.19
N LEU A 262 -7.09 19.77 14.40
CA LEU A 262 -6.48 19.39 15.68
C LEU A 262 -5.32 20.33 16.04
N ARG A 263 -4.41 20.61 15.10
CA ARG A 263 -3.31 21.57 15.28
C ARG A 263 -3.81 22.97 15.69
N ARG A 264 -4.84 23.49 15.01
CA ARG A 264 -5.47 24.78 15.35
C ARG A 264 -6.15 24.81 16.72
N HIS A 265 -6.47 23.65 17.30
CA HIS A 265 -7.02 23.52 18.65
C HIS A 265 -5.99 23.11 19.70
N GLY A 266 -4.68 23.22 19.39
CA GLY A 266 -3.58 23.02 20.34
C GLY A 266 -3.11 21.57 20.50
N PHE A 267 -3.59 20.63 19.69
CA PHE A 267 -3.16 19.23 19.75
C PHE A 267 -1.88 18.98 18.95
N ALA A 268 -0.93 18.22 19.54
CA ALA A 268 0.29 17.78 18.89
C ALA A 268 0.02 16.61 17.93
N ALA A 269 -0.58 16.93 16.77
CA ALA A 269 -1.01 15.96 15.76
C ALA A 269 -0.09 15.91 14.53
N GLY A 270 0.20 14.69 14.06
CA GLY A 270 0.76 14.39 12.74
C GLY A 270 -0.23 13.68 11.83
N GLN A 271 0.15 13.49 10.56
CA GLN A 271 -0.68 12.78 9.57
C GLN A 271 0.08 11.71 8.80
N ILE A 272 -0.60 10.62 8.41
CA ILE A 272 -0.10 9.64 7.44
C ILE A 272 -1.21 9.24 6.46
N HIS A 273 -1.04 9.62 5.18
CA HIS A 273 -1.97 9.28 4.11
C HIS A 273 -1.27 8.96 2.79
N GLY A 274 -1.94 8.26 1.86
CA GLY A 274 -1.34 7.72 0.63
C GLY A 274 -0.71 8.74 -0.34
N ASP A 275 -1.06 10.03 -0.24
CA ASP A 275 -0.48 11.10 -1.08
C ASP A 275 0.85 11.67 -0.55
N MET A 276 1.31 11.26 0.65
CA MET A 276 2.59 11.73 1.19
C MET A 276 3.77 11.01 0.54
N GLU A 277 4.91 11.68 0.47
CA GLU A 277 6.16 11.01 0.11
C GLU A 277 6.57 10.01 1.20
N GLN A 278 7.29 8.96 0.83
CA GLN A 278 7.67 7.91 1.80
C GLN A 278 8.62 8.46 2.88
N SER A 279 9.50 9.40 2.49
CA SER A 279 10.36 10.20 3.36
C SER A 279 9.57 10.96 4.44
N GLU A 280 8.47 11.62 4.05
CA GLU A 280 7.60 12.35 4.97
C GLU A 280 6.84 11.41 5.90
N ARG A 281 6.37 10.26 5.41
CA ARG A 281 5.67 9.25 6.22
C ARG A 281 6.58 8.65 7.29
N ILE A 282 7.83 8.33 6.92
CA ILE A 282 8.87 7.88 7.87
C ILE A 282 9.12 8.98 8.92
N ARG A 283 9.28 10.24 8.49
CA ARG A 283 9.50 11.36 9.40
C ARG A 283 8.35 11.59 10.39
N GLU A 284 7.09 11.53 9.96
CA GLU A 284 5.94 11.66 10.87
C GLU A 284 5.82 10.45 11.82
N LEU A 285 6.15 9.24 11.35
CA LEU A 285 6.30 8.04 12.19
C LEU A 285 7.35 8.21 13.28
N ASP A 286 8.54 8.71 12.93
CA ASP A 286 9.65 8.86 13.87
C ASP A 286 9.34 9.94 14.90
N ARG A 287 8.73 11.06 14.50
CA ARG A 287 8.21 12.08 15.42
C ARG A 287 7.18 11.52 16.40
N PHE A 288 6.30 10.63 15.94
CA PHE A 288 5.32 9.96 16.81
C PHE A 288 5.98 8.97 17.77
N LYS A 289 6.99 8.21 17.31
CA LYS A 289 7.76 7.29 18.16
C LYS A 289 8.62 8.01 19.20
N ALA A 290 9.16 9.19 18.86
CA ALA A 290 9.94 10.03 19.75
C ALA A 290 9.09 10.79 20.79
N GLY A 291 7.78 10.95 20.52
CA GLY A 291 6.85 11.70 21.38
C GLY A 291 6.72 13.19 21.02
N ASP A 292 7.38 13.67 19.96
CA ASP A 292 7.23 15.05 19.44
C ASP A 292 5.78 15.38 19.05
N ILE A 293 5.03 14.34 18.66
CA ILE A 293 3.58 14.35 18.46
C ILE A 293 3.01 13.13 19.17
N ASN A 294 1.85 13.30 19.82
CA ASN A 294 1.18 12.21 20.54
C ASN A 294 -0.12 11.75 19.88
N ILE A 295 -0.54 12.42 18.80
CA ILE A 295 -1.70 12.03 17.98
C ILE A 295 -1.24 11.80 16.54
N LEU A 296 -1.60 10.65 15.97
CA LEU A 296 -1.34 10.31 14.57
C LEU A 296 -2.67 10.12 13.84
N VAL A 297 -3.02 11.03 12.93
CA VAL A 297 -4.21 10.89 12.09
C VAL A 297 -3.82 10.11 10.83
N ALA A 298 -4.50 9.01 10.53
CA ALA A 298 -4.10 8.14 9.42
C ALA A 298 -5.27 7.62 8.58
N SER A 299 -5.03 7.42 7.30
CA SER A 299 -5.97 6.70 6.41
C SER A 299 -5.69 5.21 6.42
N ASP A 300 -6.71 4.34 6.34
CA ASP A 300 -6.55 2.88 6.37
C ASP A 300 -5.42 2.35 5.49
N VAL A 301 -5.41 2.73 4.22
CA VAL A 301 -4.39 2.33 3.24
C VAL A 301 -2.97 2.65 3.70
N ALA A 302 -2.78 3.82 4.31
CA ALA A 302 -1.47 4.29 4.75
C ALA A 302 -1.12 3.90 6.21
N ALA A 303 -2.10 3.37 6.94
CA ALA A 303 -1.98 2.90 8.32
C ALA A 303 -1.79 1.38 8.43
N ARG A 304 -2.31 0.62 7.46
CA ARG A 304 -1.98 -0.79 7.25
C ARG A 304 -0.45 -0.91 7.06
N GLY A 305 0.18 -1.81 7.81
CA GLY A 305 1.64 -1.98 7.83
C GLY A 305 2.44 -0.98 8.69
N LEU A 306 1.82 0.05 9.31
CA LEU A 306 2.53 0.84 10.32
C LEU A 306 2.83 -0.03 11.54
N ASP A 307 4.11 -0.21 11.91
CA ASP A 307 4.46 -0.84 13.18
C ASP A 307 4.40 0.16 14.34
N VAL A 308 3.16 0.60 14.61
CA VAL A 308 2.80 1.43 15.75
C VAL A 308 1.85 0.60 16.61
N LYS A 309 2.43 -0.06 17.62
CA LYS A 309 1.77 -0.95 18.60
C LYS A 309 1.89 -0.34 19.99
N GLY A 310 0.91 -0.60 20.85
CA GLY A 310 0.95 -0.15 22.25
C GLY A 310 0.55 1.32 22.46
N VAL A 311 -0.19 1.91 21.51
CA VAL A 311 -0.79 3.24 21.75
C VAL A 311 -1.86 3.15 22.82
N SER A 312 -2.03 4.19 23.64
CA SER A 312 -3.03 4.17 24.72
C SER A 312 -4.47 4.16 24.19
N HIS A 313 -4.70 4.81 23.06
CA HIS A 313 -6.04 5.06 22.52
C HIS A 313 -6.09 4.85 20.99
N VAL A 314 -7.24 4.39 20.51
CA VAL A 314 -7.60 4.33 19.09
C VAL A 314 -8.94 5.05 18.90
N PHE A 315 -9.00 5.94 17.91
CA PHE A 315 -10.23 6.62 17.51
C PHE A 315 -10.56 6.27 16.06
N ASN A 316 -11.67 5.58 15.82
CA ASN A 316 -12.26 5.47 14.50
C ASN A 316 -13.11 6.73 14.27
N TYR A 317 -12.55 7.74 13.61
CA TYR A 317 -13.30 8.93 13.22
C TYR A 317 -14.38 8.58 12.19
N ASP A 318 -14.07 7.67 11.28
CA ASP A 318 -15.03 7.01 10.39
C ASP A 318 -15.09 5.51 10.68
N VAL A 319 -16.29 4.92 10.59
CA VAL A 319 -16.45 3.47 10.69
C VAL A 319 -15.74 2.82 9.50
N PRO A 320 -14.91 1.79 9.70
CA PRO A 320 -14.23 1.14 8.58
C PRO A 320 -15.25 0.50 7.63
N TRP A 321 -14.93 0.49 6.33
CA TRP A 321 -15.79 -0.16 5.32
C TRP A 321 -15.89 -1.66 5.54
N HIS A 322 -14.82 -2.29 6.03
CA HIS A 322 -14.79 -3.72 6.32
C HIS A 322 -14.66 -4.01 7.81
N PRO A 323 -15.43 -4.99 8.33
CA PRO A 323 -15.32 -5.43 9.72
C PRO A 323 -13.91 -5.83 10.14
N ASP A 324 -13.14 -6.52 9.28
CA ASP A 324 -11.77 -6.93 9.62
C ASP A 324 -10.84 -5.73 9.86
N ASP A 325 -11.02 -4.60 9.17
CA ASP A 325 -10.26 -3.38 9.45
C ASP A 325 -10.55 -2.84 10.85
N TYR A 326 -11.77 -2.97 11.37
CA TYR A 326 -12.07 -2.59 12.76
C TYR A 326 -11.12 -3.29 13.73
N VAL A 327 -10.97 -4.62 13.59
CA VAL A 327 -10.06 -5.44 14.41
C VAL A 327 -8.60 -4.99 14.23
N HIS A 328 -8.16 -4.71 12.99
CA HIS A 328 -6.80 -4.23 12.71
C HIS A 328 -6.49 -2.83 13.26
N ARG A 329 -7.49 -1.96 13.33
CA ARG A 329 -7.39 -0.60 13.89
C ARG A 329 -7.36 -0.63 15.41
N ILE A 330 -8.30 -1.32 16.07
CA ILE A 330 -8.31 -1.39 17.54
C ILE A 330 -7.12 -2.21 18.07
N GLY A 331 -6.65 -3.22 17.33
CA GLY A 331 -5.46 -4.02 17.67
C GLY A 331 -4.13 -3.27 17.66
N ARG A 332 -4.13 -1.94 17.52
CA ARG A 332 -3.00 -1.03 17.78
C ARG A 332 -2.82 -0.72 19.27
N THR A 333 -3.91 -0.78 20.04
CA THR A 333 -3.90 -0.66 21.51
C THR A 333 -4.02 -2.04 22.17
N GLY A 334 -3.99 -2.08 23.52
CA GLY A 334 -4.25 -3.30 24.30
C GLY A 334 -3.28 -4.46 24.03
N ARG A 335 -1.97 -4.20 23.96
CA ARG A 335 -0.94 -5.25 23.74
C ARG A 335 0.03 -5.33 24.93
N GLY A 336 0.60 -6.52 25.16
CA GLY A 336 1.65 -6.73 26.17
C GLY A 336 1.16 -6.65 27.62
N GLY A 337 -0.12 -6.96 27.89
CA GLY A 337 -0.72 -6.87 29.22
C GLY A 337 -1.24 -5.48 29.61
N ALA A 338 -0.97 -4.45 28.82
CA ALA A 338 -1.61 -3.14 28.98
C ALA A 338 -3.06 -3.18 28.49
N THR A 339 -3.94 -2.45 29.20
CA THR A 339 -5.30 -2.15 28.72
C THR A 339 -5.26 -1.05 27.66
N GLY A 340 -6.29 -1.01 26.81
CA GLY A 340 -6.42 -0.05 25.73
C GLY A 340 -7.85 0.44 25.55
N LYS A 341 -8.03 1.64 25.00
CA LYS A 341 -9.36 2.20 24.69
C LYS A 341 -9.56 2.42 23.20
N ALA A 342 -10.72 2.02 22.68
CA ALA A 342 -11.10 2.14 21.29
C ALA A 342 -12.48 2.81 21.16
N PHE A 343 -12.51 4.04 20.65
CA PHE A 343 -13.72 4.81 20.42
C PHE A 343 -14.06 4.88 18.93
N THR A 344 -15.31 4.64 18.57
CA THR A 344 -15.79 4.71 17.17
C THR A 344 -16.90 5.74 17.04
N LEU A 345 -16.70 6.79 16.24
CA LEU A 345 -17.73 7.78 15.98
C LEU A 345 -18.74 7.25 14.96
N VAL A 346 -19.95 6.97 15.40
CA VAL A 346 -21.02 6.39 14.58
C VAL A 346 -22.09 7.42 14.26
N THR A 347 -22.58 7.36 13.03
CA THR A 347 -23.75 8.09 12.53
C THR A 347 -24.86 7.10 12.19
N PRO A 348 -26.11 7.54 11.94
CA PRO A 348 -27.19 6.66 11.52
C PRO A 348 -26.88 5.86 10.24
N ASP A 349 -26.09 6.44 9.33
CA ASP A 349 -25.72 5.82 8.05
C ASP A 349 -24.75 4.63 8.24
N ASP A 350 -24.05 4.54 9.39
CA ASP A 350 -23.06 3.49 9.67
C ASP A 350 -23.69 2.18 10.21
N ALA A 351 -25.02 2.10 10.33
CA ALA A 351 -25.71 1.02 11.06
C ALA A 351 -25.38 -0.40 10.55
N GLU A 352 -25.39 -0.61 9.23
CA GLU A 352 -25.05 -1.91 8.62
C GLU A 352 -23.59 -2.29 8.84
N ALA A 353 -22.66 -1.32 8.71
CA ALA A 353 -21.24 -1.55 8.94
C ALA A 353 -20.97 -1.94 10.41
N ILE A 354 -21.66 -1.30 11.36
CA ILE A 354 -21.60 -1.67 12.78
C ILE A 354 -22.19 -3.06 13.04
N GLU A 355 -23.33 -3.42 12.46
CA GLU A 355 -23.90 -4.76 12.60
C GLU A 355 -22.93 -5.84 12.08
N ASN A 356 -22.27 -5.57 10.95
CA ASN A 356 -21.26 -6.47 10.38
C ASN A 356 -19.99 -6.56 11.26
N ILE A 357 -19.60 -5.48 11.95
CA ILE A 357 -18.54 -5.48 12.96
C ILE A 357 -18.92 -6.33 14.18
N GLU A 358 -20.11 -6.13 14.77
CA GLU A 358 -20.56 -6.89 15.95
C GLU A 358 -20.75 -8.38 15.63
N LYS A 359 -21.22 -8.72 14.41
CA LYS A 359 -21.24 -10.09 13.90
C LYS A 359 -19.83 -10.69 13.79
N LEU A 360 -18.87 -9.95 13.21
CA LEU A 360 -17.50 -10.43 13.04
C LEU A 360 -16.78 -10.66 14.38
N THR A 361 -16.93 -9.74 15.33
CA THR A 361 -16.30 -9.80 16.66
C THR A 361 -17.08 -10.66 17.65
N SER A 362 -18.31 -11.07 17.31
CA SER A 362 -19.25 -11.79 18.19
C SER A 362 -19.50 -11.08 19.53
N THR A 363 -19.35 -9.75 19.54
CA THR A 363 -19.37 -8.91 20.74
C THR A 363 -20.21 -7.67 20.45
N LYS A 364 -21.20 -7.38 21.30
CA LYS A 364 -21.92 -6.09 21.25
C LYS A 364 -21.05 -5.00 21.86
N ILE A 365 -20.90 -3.89 21.15
CA ILE A 365 -20.06 -2.78 21.59
C ILE A 365 -20.94 -1.78 22.34
N GLU A 366 -20.51 -1.34 23.52
CA GLU A 366 -21.28 -0.39 24.32
C GLU A 366 -21.44 0.96 23.59
N ARG A 367 -22.67 1.45 23.52
CA ARG A 367 -23.00 2.76 22.94
C ARG A 367 -23.00 3.84 24.01
N ILE A 368 -22.31 4.94 23.74
CA ILE A 368 -22.26 6.15 24.54
C ILE A 368 -22.63 7.36 23.68
N GLY A 369 -23.32 8.34 24.24
CA GLY A 369 -23.94 9.41 23.46
C GLY A 369 -25.38 9.09 23.05
N GLY A 370 -26.14 10.12 22.67
CA GLY A 370 -27.61 10.12 22.62
C GLY A 370 -28.21 11.06 23.68
N GLY A 371 -27.54 11.18 24.83
CA GLY A 371 -27.69 12.32 25.75
C GLY A 371 -26.93 13.54 25.23
N ARG A 372 -27.60 14.69 25.27
CA ARG A 372 -27.02 16.03 25.04
C ARG A 372 -25.77 16.19 25.92
N VAL A 373 -24.64 16.61 25.35
CA VAL A 373 -23.51 17.12 26.17
C VAL A 373 -24.08 18.19 27.11
N PRO A 374 -23.77 18.16 28.43
CA PRO A 374 -24.28 19.17 29.35
C PRO A 374 -23.63 20.51 29.00
N ALA A 375 -24.34 21.29 28.17
CA ALA A 375 -24.12 22.72 28.09
C ALA A 375 -24.32 23.30 29.50
N ALA A 376 -23.46 24.27 29.86
CA ALA A 376 -23.60 25.01 31.11
C ALA A 376 -25.03 25.60 31.23
N PRO A 377 -25.57 25.78 32.45
CA PRO A 377 -26.97 26.16 32.63
C PRO A 377 -27.22 27.60 32.18
N GLU A 378 -27.61 27.78 30.92
CA GLU A 378 -28.25 29.01 30.46
C GLU A 378 -29.71 29.02 30.95
N ALA A 379 -30.09 30.16 31.53
CA ALA A 379 -31.34 30.30 32.26
C ALA A 379 -32.57 30.15 31.35
N ALA A 380 -33.63 29.56 31.91
CA ALA A 380 -34.92 29.45 31.24
C ALA A 380 -35.52 30.83 30.93
N VAL A 381 -35.98 31.01 29.70
CA VAL A 381 -36.92 32.06 29.34
C VAL A 381 -38.03 31.41 28.52
N GLU A 382 -39.23 31.35 29.08
CA GLU A 382 -40.43 30.84 28.40
C GLU A 382 -40.95 31.88 27.41
N ALA A 383 -41.40 31.43 26.23
CA ALA A 383 -42.31 32.17 25.36
C ALA A 383 -43.13 31.18 24.52
N GLU A 384 -44.44 31.38 24.50
CA GLU A 384 -45.43 30.42 23.99
C GLU A 384 -45.53 30.35 22.45
N GLU A 385 -46.00 29.21 21.93
CA GLU A 385 -46.49 29.10 20.55
C GLU A 385 -47.86 29.77 20.36
N LYS A 386 -48.11 30.40 19.19
CA LYS A 386 -49.31 30.22 18.32
C LYS A 386 -49.21 31.03 17.00
N PRO A 387 -50.04 30.76 15.94
CA PRO A 387 -49.44 30.43 14.65
C PRO A 387 -50.04 31.10 13.38
N ARG A 388 -49.34 30.89 12.25
CA ARG A 388 -49.79 30.91 10.84
C ARG A 388 -50.34 32.21 10.22
N GLY A 389 -49.80 32.55 9.04
CA GLY A 389 -50.42 33.46 8.08
C GLY A 389 -49.78 33.37 6.68
N ASP A 390 -50.51 32.85 5.69
CA ASP A 390 -50.12 32.85 4.27
C ASP A 390 -50.20 34.26 3.64
N ARG A 391 -49.27 34.60 2.72
CA ARG A 391 -49.61 34.95 1.31
C ARG A 391 -48.42 35.32 0.39
N LYS A 392 -48.71 35.25 -0.91
CA LYS A 392 -47.83 35.29 -2.07
C LYS A 392 -47.33 36.71 -2.47
N ARG A 393 -46.04 36.77 -2.85
CA ARG A 393 -45.49 37.23 -4.16
C ARG A 393 -46.04 38.54 -4.79
N ALA A 394 -45.19 39.56 -4.88
CA ALA A 394 -45.23 40.60 -5.94
C ALA A 394 -43.81 41.16 -6.23
N SER A 395 -43.60 41.79 -7.39
CA SER A 395 -42.28 42.18 -7.90
C SER A 395 -42.19 43.66 -8.32
N ARG A 396 -40.94 44.13 -8.50
CA ARG A 396 -40.43 45.32 -9.24
C ARG A 396 -39.96 46.51 -8.41
N GLY A 397 -38.87 47.14 -8.87
CA GLY A 397 -38.54 48.54 -8.59
C GLY A 397 -37.04 48.85 -8.42
N ARG A 398 -36.36 49.30 -9.49
CA ARG A 398 -35.04 49.98 -9.40
C ARG A 398 -35.20 51.37 -8.77
N ARG A 399 -34.17 51.88 -8.07
CA ARG A 399 -33.29 52.98 -8.56
C ARG A 399 -32.17 53.35 -7.57
N ASP A 400 -30.94 53.29 -8.09
CA ASP A 400 -29.89 54.31 -8.12
C ASP A 400 -29.65 55.22 -6.89
N ARG A 401 -28.41 55.17 -6.37
CA ARG A 401 -27.67 56.37 -5.92
C ARG A 401 -26.15 56.11 -5.91
N GLU A 402 -25.42 56.95 -6.65
CA GLU A 402 -23.95 56.96 -6.69
C GLU A 402 -23.34 57.73 -5.51
N ALA A 403 -22.08 57.40 -5.19
CA ALA A 403 -21.16 58.22 -4.38
C ALA A 403 -19.71 57.98 -4.86
N PRO A 404 -18.78 58.95 -4.71
CA PRO A 404 -17.61 59.08 -5.60
C PRO A 404 -16.38 58.23 -5.21
N PRO A 405 -15.41 58.05 -6.14
CA PRO A 405 -14.21 57.24 -5.90
C PRO A 405 -13.23 57.91 -4.93
N ARG A 406 -12.50 57.09 -4.17
CA ARG A 406 -11.37 57.51 -3.32
C ARG A 406 -10.03 57.11 -3.95
N GLU A 407 -9.07 58.01 -3.81
CA GLU A 407 -7.71 57.90 -4.36
C GLU A 407 -6.87 56.82 -3.64
N PRO A 408 -5.86 56.23 -4.30
CA PRO A 408 -4.90 55.34 -3.67
C PRO A 408 -3.84 56.11 -2.86
N PRO A 409 -3.39 55.60 -1.70
CA PRO A 409 -2.25 56.17 -0.97
C PRO A 409 -0.92 55.97 -1.75
N PRO A 410 0.11 56.79 -1.45
CA PRO A 410 1.25 56.98 -2.34
C PRO A 410 2.27 55.82 -2.33
N ARG A 411 3.05 55.76 -3.41
CA ARG A 411 4.27 54.94 -3.49
C ARG A 411 5.37 55.57 -2.66
N GLU A 412 5.98 54.83 -1.76
CA GLU A 412 7.28 55.21 -1.20
C GLU A 412 8.39 54.94 -2.21
N GLU A 413 9.27 55.93 -2.39
CA GLU A 413 10.44 55.82 -3.24
C GLU A 413 11.55 55.03 -2.54
N ARG A 414 12.37 54.34 -3.35
CA ARG A 414 13.60 53.73 -2.87
C ARG A 414 14.56 54.80 -2.34
N GLN A 415 15.13 54.58 -1.16
CA GLN A 415 16.50 54.99 -0.87
C GLN A 415 17.35 53.75 -0.69
N GLU A 416 18.51 53.72 -1.37
CA GLU A 416 19.45 52.62 -1.33
C GLU A 416 20.35 52.73 -0.09
N ALA A 417 20.56 51.61 0.59
CA ALA A 417 21.58 51.42 1.62
C ALA A 417 22.48 50.23 1.24
N PRO A 418 23.73 50.15 1.74
CA PRO A 418 24.82 49.52 0.99
C PRO A 418 24.76 47.99 0.85
N ARG A 419 25.39 47.51 -0.23
CA ARG A 419 25.65 46.07 -0.42
C ARG A 419 26.69 45.59 0.60
N GLU A 420 26.28 44.81 1.60
CA GLU A 420 27.21 43.99 2.36
C GLU A 420 27.74 42.82 1.52
N ALA A 421 29.02 42.49 1.72
CA ALA A 421 29.72 41.50 0.93
C ALA A 421 29.35 40.06 1.34
N LYS A 422 29.26 39.16 0.36
CA LYS A 422 29.13 37.72 0.59
C LYS A 422 30.35 37.20 1.37
N PRO A 423 30.18 36.39 2.43
CA PRO A 423 31.31 35.69 3.02
C PRO A 423 31.93 34.71 1.99
N ALA A 424 33.25 34.58 2.04
CA ALA A 424 34.01 33.76 1.12
C ALA A 424 33.69 32.27 1.29
N ARG A 425 33.86 31.53 0.19
CA ARG A 425 33.66 30.08 0.13
C ARG A 425 35.00 29.42 0.43
N ASP A 426 35.13 28.80 1.62
CA ASP A 426 36.39 28.16 2.02
C ASP A 426 36.86 27.11 1.01
N GLU A 427 38.14 27.20 0.67
CA GLU A 427 38.80 26.37 -0.32
C GLU A 427 39.21 25.03 0.30
N ARG A 428 38.84 23.91 -0.33
CA ARG A 428 39.45 22.62 -0.03
C ARG A 428 40.80 22.53 -0.75
N PRO A 429 41.88 22.06 -0.10
CA PRO A 429 43.19 21.95 -0.73
C PRO A 429 43.15 21.08 -1.99
N ARG A 430 43.82 21.55 -3.04
CA ARG A 430 44.06 20.78 -4.27
C ARG A 430 45.28 19.90 -4.09
N GLU A 431 45.15 18.59 -4.34
CA GLU A 431 46.29 17.72 -4.57
C GLU A 431 47.01 18.12 -5.87
N PRO A 432 48.35 18.05 -5.93
CA PRO A 432 49.10 18.51 -7.09
C PRO A 432 49.01 17.52 -8.26
N ALA A 433 48.72 18.05 -9.46
CA ALA A 433 48.75 17.27 -10.69
C ALA A 433 50.19 16.88 -11.07
N ALA A 434 50.37 15.62 -11.46
CA ALA A 434 51.62 15.13 -12.02
C ALA A 434 51.65 15.36 -13.55
N GLU A 435 52.70 16.02 -14.03
CA GLU A 435 53.00 16.14 -15.47
C GLU A 435 54.35 15.48 -15.83
N PRO A 436 54.59 15.13 -17.10
CA PRO A 436 55.36 13.95 -17.45
C PRO A 436 56.86 14.18 -17.64
N ARG A 437 57.65 13.12 -17.45
CA ARG A 437 59.04 13.02 -17.94
C ARG A 437 59.14 12.02 -19.09
N ARG A 438 59.95 12.37 -20.09
CA ARG A 438 60.23 11.58 -21.30
C ARG A 438 61.59 10.88 -21.18
N ARG A 439 61.75 9.77 -21.93
CA ARG A 439 63.01 9.18 -22.44
C ARG A 439 63.92 8.52 -21.37
N ASP A 440 64.68 7.45 -21.65
CA ASP A 440 65.12 6.85 -22.94
C ASP A 440 65.03 5.30 -22.97
N GLU A 441 64.88 4.74 -24.20
CA GLU A 441 65.61 3.61 -24.85
C GLU A 441 65.91 2.27 -24.09
N ALA A 442 65.96 1.06 -24.70
CA ALA A 442 65.76 0.56 -26.08
C ALA A 442 65.52 -0.99 -26.12
N HIS A 443 65.49 -1.56 -27.34
CA HIS A 443 65.28 -2.99 -27.76
C HIS A 443 63.81 -3.43 -27.92
N ARG A 444 63.20 -3.53 -29.12
CA ARG A 444 63.53 -4.17 -30.43
C ARG A 444 63.33 -5.70 -30.50
N ARG A 445 62.17 -6.15 -30.99
CA ARG A 445 61.95 -6.86 -32.30
C ARG A 445 60.48 -7.29 -32.46
N ASP A 446 59.81 -6.81 -33.52
CA ASP A 446 59.43 -7.54 -34.76
C ASP A 446 58.28 -8.57 -34.57
N GLY A 447 57.14 -8.51 -35.29
CA GLY A 447 56.66 -7.49 -36.24
C GLY A 447 55.54 -8.00 -37.18
N ARG A 448 54.92 -7.08 -37.95
CA ARG A 448 54.05 -7.33 -39.15
C ARG A 448 52.67 -7.97 -38.84
N ARG A 449 51.58 -7.88 -39.64
CA ARG A 449 51.07 -7.13 -40.83
C ARG A 449 49.57 -7.54 -40.98
N ASP A 450 48.63 -6.93 -41.72
CA ASP A 450 48.52 -5.75 -42.60
C ASP A 450 47.04 -5.27 -42.62
N GLU A 451 46.78 -4.04 -43.08
CA GLU A 451 45.48 -3.52 -43.61
C GLU A 451 45.78 -3.00 -45.06
N PRO A 452 44.87 -2.41 -45.89
CA PRO A 452 43.42 -2.14 -45.78
C PRO A 452 42.59 -2.39 -47.08
N ARG A 453 41.28 -2.05 -47.08
CA ARG A 453 40.53 -1.20 -48.08
C ARG A 453 39.00 -1.40 -47.99
N ARG A 454 38.20 -0.32 -47.82
CA ARG A 454 37.30 0.39 -48.80
C ARG A 454 36.09 -0.45 -49.32
N ASP A 455 34.89 0.07 -49.62
CA ASP A 455 34.51 1.46 -49.98
C ASP A 455 32.98 1.79 -49.81
N SER A 456 32.66 3.09 -49.72
CA SER A 456 31.44 3.81 -50.19
C SER A 456 30.02 3.47 -49.71
N GLY A 457 29.12 4.50 -49.65
CA GLY A 457 27.66 4.27 -49.60
C GLY A 457 26.72 5.34 -49.00
N ARG A 458 26.87 6.65 -49.26
CA ARG A 458 25.86 7.67 -48.88
C ARG A 458 24.58 7.57 -49.74
N ARG A 459 23.38 7.74 -49.14
CA ARG A 459 22.31 8.59 -49.70
C ARG A 459 21.12 8.82 -48.74
N ASP A 460 20.79 10.09 -48.51
CA ASP A 460 19.49 10.53 -48.01
C ASP A 460 18.39 10.35 -49.06
N ARG A 461 17.13 10.16 -48.61
CA ARG A 461 15.92 10.68 -49.27
C ARG A 461 14.71 10.65 -48.33
N ARG A 462 13.98 11.77 -48.27
CA ARG A 462 12.61 11.86 -47.74
C ARG A 462 11.59 11.54 -48.84
N ALA A 463 10.52 10.85 -48.46
CA ALA A 463 9.15 10.93 -48.97
C ALA A 463 8.30 10.31 -47.83
N GLU A 464 7.40 11.05 -47.17
CA GLU A 464 6.02 11.40 -47.58
C GLU A 464 5.04 10.22 -47.55
N ARG A 465 3.79 10.55 -47.23
CA ARG A 465 2.77 9.67 -46.67
C ARG A 465 2.04 8.88 -47.75
N ASP A 466 1.47 7.73 -47.37
CA ASP A 466 0.17 7.33 -47.88
C ASP A 466 -0.60 6.54 -46.80
N ASP A 467 -1.89 6.84 -46.63
CA ASP A 467 -2.82 6.20 -45.69
C ASP A 467 -3.92 5.50 -46.52
N GLY A 468 -3.95 4.17 -46.53
CA GLY A 468 -4.92 3.36 -47.26
C GLY A 468 -5.46 2.20 -46.42
N PRO A 469 -6.70 1.72 -46.65
CA PRO A 469 -7.34 0.73 -45.77
C PRO A 469 -6.80 -0.68 -45.99
N ASP A 470 -6.54 -1.40 -44.90
CA ASP A 470 -6.17 -2.83 -44.94
C ASP A 470 -7.31 -3.68 -45.53
N GLU A 471 -7.08 -4.24 -46.72
CA GLU A 471 -7.91 -5.32 -47.27
C GLU A 471 -7.64 -6.63 -46.52
N GLY A 472 -8.68 -7.48 -46.43
CA GLY A 472 -8.67 -8.66 -45.58
C GLY A 472 -7.59 -9.70 -45.90
N TRP A 473 -7.18 -10.43 -44.86
CA TRP A 473 -6.22 -11.54 -44.90
C TRP A 473 -6.48 -12.53 -46.04
N ASN A 474 -5.54 -12.65 -46.97
CA ASN A 474 -5.65 -13.47 -48.18
C ASN A 474 -4.85 -14.78 -48.08
N GLY A 475 -4.90 -15.44 -46.92
CA GLY A 475 -4.23 -16.71 -46.64
C GLY A 475 -5.23 -17.86 -46.40
N PRO A 476 -4.80 -19.14 -46.53
CA PRO A 476 -5.71 -20.28 -46.44
C PRO A 476 -6.37 -20.38 -45.06
N ILE A 477 -7.68 -20.60 -45.05
CA ILE A 477 -8.50 -20.73 -43.83
C ILE A 477 -8.10 -22.03 -43.11
N PRO A 478 -7.76 -21.99 -41.80
CA PRO A 478 -7.49 -23.20 -41.03
C PRO A 478 -8.71 -24.12 -40.92
N SER A 479 -8.52 -25.41 -41.19
CA SER A 479 -9.58 -26.43 -41.26
C SER A 479 -10.37 -26.67 -39.96
N PHE A 480 -9.94 -26.13 -38.82
CA PHE A 480 -10.73 -26.17 -37.58
C PHE A 480 -11.93 -25.22 -37.58
N LEU A 481 -12.02 -24.28 -38.53
CA LEU A 481 -13.16 -23.37 -38.69
C LEU A 481 -14.34 -23.98 -39.49
N GLU A 482 -14.18 -25.19 -40.06
CA GLU A 482 -15.23 -25.86 -40.84
C GLU A 482 -16.17 -26.74 -39.99
N VAL A 483 -15.93 -26.86 -38.68
CA VAL A 483 -16.71 -27.74 -37.78
C VAL A 483 -17.92 -27.00 -37.20
N SER A 484 -19.08 -27.18 -37.84
CA SER A 484 -20.37 -26.73 -37.33
C SER A 484 -20.98 -27.75 -36.34
N PHE A 485 -21.57 -27.24 -35.26
CA PHE A 485 -22.09 -28.06 -34.15
C PHE A 485 -23.37 -28.81 -34.49
N GLY A 486 -23.39 -30.12 -34.25
CA GLY A 486 -24.61 -30.93 -34.21
C GLY A 486 -25.20 -31.02 -32.80
N LEU A 487 -26.38 -30.42 -32.60
CA LEU A 487 -27.22 -30.61 -31.41
C LEU A 487 -28.23 -31.74 -31.65
N ALA A 488 -28.32 -32.71 -30.75
CA ALA A 488 -29.38 -33.74 -30.67
C ALA A 488 -29.38 -34.34 -29.24
N PRO A 489 -30.45 -35.01 -28.75
CA PRO A 489 -31.33 -34.36 -27.78
C PRO A 489 -31.52 -35.14 -26.46
N GLU A 490 -32.42 -34.65 -25.62
CA GLU A 490 -32.78 -35.16 -24.28
C GLU A 490 -33.24 -36.64 -24.27
N ALA A 491 -32.87 -37.34 -23.18
CA ALA A 491 -33.60 -38.46 -22.58
C ALA A 491 -33.18 -38.60 -21.10
#